data_AF-A0A0S7XXD6-F1
#
_entry.id   AF-A0A0S7XXD6-F1
#
_cell.length_a   1.000
_cell.length_b   1.000
_cell.length_c   1.000
_cell.angle_alpha   90.00
_cell.angle_beta   90.00
_cell.angle_gamma   90.00
#
_symmetry.space_group_name_H-M   'P 1'
#
loop_
_entity.id
_entity.type
_entity.pdbx_description
1 polymer ?
#
loop_
_entity_poly.entity_id
_entity_poly.type
_entity_poly.pdbx_seq_one_letter_code
_entity_poly.pdbx_strand_id
1 'polypeptide(L)' 'MTEIKNSFGTVKEISKLYPSFSESSIRYMLFNGQKNGLSACVRRIGRKIIFNIPEFEEWINSRKEVNNG' A
#
# COMPACT_ATOMS: atom_id res chain seq x y z
N MET A 1 -14.25 -23.72 2.09
CA MET A 1 -14.63 -22.30 2.25
C MET A 1 -13.42 -21.46 1.88
N THR A 2 -13.48 -20.70 0.80
CA THR A 2 -12.42 -19.74 0.48
C THR A 2 -12.57 -18.58 1.46
N GLU A 3 -11.61 -18.40 2.35
CA GLU A 3 -11.60 -17.28 3.28
C GLU A 3 -11.61 -15.98 2.47
N ILE A 4 -12.64 -15.14 2.64
CA ILE A 4 -12.65 -13.80 2.07
C ILE A 4 -11.65 -13.00 2.90
N LYS A 5 -10.37 -13.04 2.52
CA LYS A 5 -9.40 -12.04 2.98
C LYS A 5 -9.96 -10.69 2.55
N ASN A 6 -10.25 -9.81 3.51
CA ASN A 6 -10.56 -8.41 3.23
C ASN A 6 -9.50 -7.89 2.28
N SER A 7 -9.86 -7.72 1.00
CA SER A 7 -8.88 -7.38 -0.04
C SER A 7 -8.49 -5.91 0.00
N PHE A 8 -9.11 -5.14 0.91
CA PHE A 8 -8.89 -3.73 1.08
C PHE A 8 -8.55 -3.38 2.54
N GLY A 9 -7.61 -2.47 2.73
CA GLY A 9 -7.25 -1.91 4.04
C GLY A 9 -7.09 -0.39 4.00
N THR A 10 -7.47 0.29 5.07
CA THR A 10 -7.15 1.70 5.29
C THR A 10 -5.67 1.88 5.64
N VAL A 11 -5.16 3.12 5.64
CA VAL A 11 -3.79 3.45 6.10
C VAL A 11 -3.46 2.82 7.46
N LYS A 12 -4.41 2.88 8.41
CA LYS A 12 -4.26 2.34 9.77
C LYS A 12 -4.22 0.81 9.79
N GLU A 13 -4.96 0.15 8.91
CA GLU A 13 -4.94 -1.31 8.81
C GLU A 13 -3.67 -1.78 8.11
N ILE A 14 -3.23 -1.10 7.05
CA ILE A 14 -1.96 -1.38 6.37
C ILE A 14 -0.78 -1.23 7.33
N SER A 15 -0.74 -0.18 8.17
CA SER A 15 0.35 -0.03 9.15
C SER A 15 0.36 -1.11 10.23
N LYS A 16 -0.78 -1.75 10.50
CA LYS A 16 -0.86 -2.90 11.41
C LYS A 16 -0.44 -4.20 10.74
N LEU A 17 -0.82 -4.39 9.47
CA LEU A 17 -0.49 -5.58 8.68
C LEU A 17 0.99 -5.60 8.28
N TYR A 18 1.59 -4.43 8.02
CA TYR A 18 2.99 -4.28 7.67
C TYR A 18 3.67 -3.28 8.63
N PRO A 19 4.07 -3.72 9.84
CA PRO A 19 4.60 -2.84 10.89
C PRO A 19 5.86 -2.06 10.51
N SER A 20 6.58 -2.49 9.47
CA SER A 20 7.72 -1.76 8.88
C SER A 20 7.31 -0.41 8.27
N PHE A 21 6.01 -0.18 8.01
CA PHE A 21 5.48 1.07 7.50
C PHE A 21 4.56 1.74 8.53
N SER A 22 5.01 2.88 9.07
CA SER A 22 4.16 3.72 9.93
C SER A 22 3.06 4.41 9.12
N GLU A 23 1.99 4.85 9.79
CA GLU A 23 0.94 5.64 9.11
C GLU A 23 1.53 6.88 8.41
N SER A 24 2.52 7.53 9.03
CA SER A 24 3.20 8.69 8.46
C SER A 24 4.00 8.33 7.20
N SER A 25 4.74 7.22 7.20
CA SER A 25 5.48 6.80 6.00
C SER A 25 4.53 6.40 4.87
N ILE A 26 3.43 5.71 5.17
CA ILE A 26 2.39 5.37 4.20
C ILE A 26 1.77 6.63 3.60
N ARG A 27 1.45 7.64 4.41
CA ARG A 27 0.91 8.93 3.93
C ARG A 27 1.91 9.67 3.04
N TYR A 28 3.19 9.66 3.40
CA TYR A 28 4.25 10.23 2.57
C TYR A 28 4.39 9.49 1.22
N MET A 29 4.38 8.16 1.24
CA MET A 29 4.42 7.37 0.00
C MET A 29 3.17 7.61 -0.86
N LEU A 30 2.00 7.76 -0.25
CA LEU A 30 0.75 8.07 -0.95
C LEU A 30 0.79 9.45 -1.59
N PHE A 31 1.34 10.45 -0.90
CA PHE A 31 1.55 11.79 -1.45
C PHE A 31 2.44 11.74 -2.70
N ASN A 32 3.48 10.90 -2.67
CA ASN A 32 4.36 10.64 -3.82
C ASN A 32 3.86 9.51 -4.74
N GLY A 33 2.60 9.11 -4.60
CA GLY A 33 2.02 7.88 -5.14
C GLY A 33 2.12 7.73 -6.65
N GLN A 34 2.03 8.84 -7.38
CA GLN A 34 2.16 8.88 -8.84
C GLN A 34 3.60 8.60 -9.28
N LYS A 35 4.58 9.10 -8.52
CA LYS A 35 6.01 8.94 -8.82
C LYS A 35 6.54 7.56 -8.41
N ASN A 36 6.09 7.06 -7.25
CA ASN A 36 6.54 5.77 -6.73
C ASN A 36 5.60 4.62 -7.12
N GLY A 37 4.60 4.81 -7.97
CA GLY A 37 3.66 3.78 -8.42
C GLY A 37 2.66 3.28 -7.38
N LEU A 38 2.72 3.74 -6.12
CA LEU A 38 1.80 3.30 -5.06
C LEU A 38 0.34 3.68 -5.35
N SER A 39 0.09 4.72 -6.15
CA SER A 39 -1.27 5.10 -6.54
C SER A 39 -2.03 3.99 -7.29
N ALA A 40 -1.34 3.04 -7.92
CA ALA A 40 -1.99 1.92 -8.61
C ALA A 40 -2.76 1.01 -7.63
N CYS A 41 -2.19 0.81 -6.43
CA CYS A 41 -2.71 -0.06 -5.38
C CYS A 41 -3.82 0.60 -4.54
N VAL A 42 -4.15 1.86 -4.82
CA VAL A 42 -5.02 2.69 -3.97
C VAL A 42 -6.33 3.00 -4.69
N ARG A 43 -7.43 2.98 -3.94
CA ARG A 43 -8.75 3.44 -4.39
C ARG A 43 -9.25 4.55 -3.45
N ARG A 44 -9.82 5.58 -4.06
CA ARG A 44 -10.52 6.66 -3.33
C ARG A 44 -12.01 6.43 -3.41
N ILE A 45 -12.66 6.25 -2.27
CA ILE A 45 -14.11 6.10 -2.16
C ILE A 45 -14.61 7.26 -1.29
N GLY A 46 -15.12 8.30 -1.97
CA GLY A 46 -15.42 9.58 -1.31
C GLY A 46 -14.18 10.16 -0.64
N ARG A 47 -14.25 10.33 0.69
CA ARG A 47 -13.13 10.84 1.52
C ARG A 47 -12.20 9.74 2.04
N LYS A 48 -12.53 8.46 1.81
CA LYS A 48 -11.74 7.32 2.29
C LYS A 48 -10.67 6.92 1.27
N ILE A 49 -9.52 6.52 1.78
CA ILE A 49 -8.39 5.97 1.02
C ILE A 49 -8.20 4.54 1.50
N ILE A 50 -8.33 3.61 0.56
CA ILE A 50 -8.16 2.17 0.81
C ILE A 50 -7.12 1.60 -0.16
N PHE A 51 -6.36 0.63 0.31
CA PHE A 51 -5.33 -0.08 -0.41
C PHE A 51 -5.87 -1.45 -0.80
N ASN A 52 -5.79 -1.82 -2.07
CA ASN A 52 -5.91 -3.20 -2.48
C ASN A 52 -4.67 -3.95 -1.97
N ILE A 53 -4.86 -4.86 -1.01
CA ILE A 53 -3.76 -5.54 -0.30
C ILE A 53 -2.92 -6.39 -1.27
N PRO A 54 -3.51 -7.26 -2.11
CA PRO A 54 -2.76 -7.97 -3.16
C PRO A 54 -1.91 -7.05 -4.06
N GLU A 55 -2.50 -5.97 -4.59
CA GLU A 55 -1.76 -5.02 -5.43
C GLU A 55 -0.64 -4.31 -4.66
N PHE A 56 -0.84 -4.06 -3.36
CA PHE A 56 0.16 -3.46 -2.49
C PHE A 56 1.33 -4.43 -2.22
N GLU A 57 1.07 -5.71 -2.00
CA GLU A 57 2.09 -6.76 -1.86
C GLU A 57 2.90 -6.92 -3.14
N GLU A 58 2.24 -6.97 -4.29
CA GLU A 58 2.91 -6.99 -5.60
C GLU A 58 3.79 -5.76 -5.79
N TRP A 59 3.29 -4.57 -5.41
CA TRP A 59 4.08 -3.35 -5.47
C TRP A 59 5.32 -3.42 -4.57
N ILE A 60 5.23 -3.91 -3.34
CA ILE A 60 6.40 -4.13 -2.47
C ILE A 60 7.40 -5.06 -3.15
N ASN A 61 6.94 -6.21 -3.64
CA ASN A 61 7.80 -7.23 -4.26
C ASN A 61 8.44 -6.75 -5.58
N SER A 62 7.79 -5.82 -6.29
CA SER A 62 8.34 -5.21 -7.51
C SER A 62 9.51 -4.25 -7.22
N ARG A 63 9.64 -3.75 -5.98
CA ARG A 63 10.75 -2.90 -5.55
C ARG A 63 11.97 -3.79 -5.27
N LYS A 64 12.70 -4.16 -6.34
CA LYS A 64 14.04 -4.73 -6.18
C LYS A 64 15.00 -3.67 -5.65
N GLU A 65 15.97 -4.10 -4.87
CA GLU A 65 17.06 -3.28 -4.35
C GLU A 65 17.61 -2.36 -5.45
N VAL A 66 17.71 -1.07 -5.14
CA VAL A 66 18.54 -0.18 -5.95
C VAL A 66 19.98 -0.61 -5.66
N ASN A 67 20.53 -1.48 -6.51
CA ASN A 67 21.97 -1.65 -6.61
C ASN A 67 22.53 -0.30 -7.05
N ASN A 68 22.92 0.52 -6.09
CA ASN A 68 23.80 1.65 -6.32
C ASN A 68 25.18 1.03 -6.63
N GLY A 69 25.45 0.84 -7.92
CA GLY A 69 26.80 0.57 -8.42
C GLY A 69 27.75 1.73 -8.14
#